data_AF-A0A954Y4P6-F1
#
_entry.id   AF-A0A954Y4P6-F1
#
_cell.length_a   1.000
_cell.length_b   1.000
_cell.length_c   1.000
_cell.angle_alpha   90.00
_cell.angle_beta   90.00
_cell.angle_gamma   90.00
#
_symmetry.space_group_name_H-M   'P 1'
#
loop_
_entity.id
_entity.type
_entity.pdbx_description
1 polymer ?
#
loop_
_entity_poly.entity_id
_entity_poly.type
_entity_poly.pdbx_seq_one_letter_code
_entity_poly.pdbx_strand_id
1 'polypeptide(L)'
;RADYGGWRYLHAFTNVEADLSVVGWHLKLLRSAKNSGFNVPQRAIDDAVRYVLNCFNPGYQTFEYDTSNDDRRTRAMAGVGILALAHSSRHERREALAAADFILREGFTDYNQFHRYTYHSHYSDRYHYGVFMCTMAMYQIGGRHWSQFYPPTVRVLLANQQPTGAWPPESNHDAHFGQTYTTSLVELALSAPNQLLPIYQR
;
A
#
# COMPACT_ATOMS: atom_id res chain seq x y z
N ARG A 1 -18.59 -3.03 16.73
CA ARG A 1 -18.58 -2.52 15.34
C ARG A 1 -17.18 -2.77 14.78
N ALA A 2 -17.08 -3.27 13.55
CA ALA A 2 -15.79 -3.64 12.94
C ALA A 2 -14.88 -2.43 12.60
N ASP A 3 -15.46 -1.21 12.61
CA ASP A 3 -14.81 0.01 12.08
C ASP A 3 -14.12 0.88 13.14
N TYR A 4 -14.23 0.54 14.44
CA TYR A 4 -13.56 1.30 15.50
C TYR A 4 -12.03 1.19 15.39
N GLY A 5 -11.36 2.35 15.38
CA GLY A 5 -9.91 2.46 15.17
C GLY A 5 -9.53 2.85 13.75
N GLY A 6 -10.50 2.95 12.84
CA GLY A 6 -10.29 3.41 11.48
C GLY A 6 -10.38 4.94 11.30
N TRP A 7 -9.97 5.44 10.13
CA TRP A 7 -10.10 6.84 9.71
C TRP A 7 -10.70 6.93 8.30
N ARG A 8 -11.31 8.08 7.97
CA ARG A 8 -11.97 8.35 6.69
C ARG A 8 -11.82 9.82 6.29
N TYR A 9 -12.03 10.12 5.02
CA TYR A 9 -12.16 11.50 4.52
C TYR A 9 -13.33 12.24 5.18
N LEU A 10 -13.24 13.57 5.26
CA LEU A 10 -14.23 14.45 5.90
C LEU A 10 -15.58 14.58 5.15
N HIS A 11 -15.97 13.61 4.31
CA HIS A 11 -17.23 13.65 3.55
C HIS A 11 -18.18 12.50 3.91
N ALA A 12 -19.46 12.83 4.07
CA ALA A 12 -20.51 11.99 4.65
C ALA A 12 -21.22 11.05 3.65
N PHE A 13 -20.49 10.33 2.79
CA PHE A 13 -21.12 9.58 1.68
C PHE A 13 -21.12 8.05 1.76
N THR A 14 -20.63 7.43 2.84
CA THR A 14 -20.65 5.95 2.95
C THR A 14 -21.18 5.44 4.28
N ASN A 15 -21.85 4.29 4.25
CA ASN A 15 -22.27 3.50 5.41
C ASN A 15 -21.10 2.83 6.15
N VAL A 16 -19.88 2.93 5.63
CA VAL A 16 -18.64 2.46 6.24
C VAL A 16 -17.92 3.66 6.86
N GLU A 17 -17.54 3.55 8.13
CA GLU A 17 -17.00 4.66 8.92
C GLU A 17 -15.47 4.84 8.74
N ALA A 18 -14.81 3.94 8.02
CA ALA A 18 -13.35 3.95 7.79
C ALA A 18 -12.91 3.24 6.51
N ASP A 19 -11.68 3.52 6.04
CA ASP A 19 -11.00 2.75 5.00
C ASP A 19 -9.51 2.51 5.29
N LEU A 20 -8.99 1.39 4.77
CA LEU A 20 -7.63 0.95 5.00
C LEU A 20 -6.59 1.92 4.43
N SER A 21 -6.88 2.59 3.30
CA SER A 21 -5.93 3.50 2.67
C SER A 21 -5.62 4.70 3.58
N VAL A 22 -6.65 5.31 4.16
CA VAL A 22 -6.55 6.46 5.06
C VAL A 22 -5.95 6.01 6.39
N VAL A 23 -6.32 4.83 6.90
CA VAL A 23 -5.72 4.26 8.11
C VAL A 23 -4.22 4.03 7.96
N GLY A 24 -3.79 3.52 6.80
CA GLY A 24 -2.38 3.36 6.49
C GLY A 24 -1.59 4.67 6.56
N TRP A 25 -2.13 5.75 5.99
CA TRP A 25 -1.52 7.09 6.09
C TRP A 25 -1.45 7.62 7.52
N HIS A 26 -2.51 7.42 8.32
CA HIS A 26 -2.52 7.83 9.72
C HIS A 26 -1.50 7.03 10.55
N LEU A 27 -1.37 5.72 10.34
CA LEU A 27 -0.34 4.92 11.01
C LEU A 27 1.08 5.38 10.64
N LYS A 28 1.32 5.75 9.37
CA LYS A 28 2.59 6.37 8.96
C LYS A 28 2.83 7.70 9.68
N LEU A 29 1.82 8.56 9.76
CA LEU A 29 1.90 9.83 10.49
C LEU A 29 2.20 9.63 11.98
N LEU A 30 1.45 8.75 12.66
CA LEU A 30 1.64 8.44 14.07
C LEU A 30 3.04 7.86 14.36
N ARG A 31 3.55 7.00 13.46
CA ARG A 31 4.92 6.49 13.55
C ARG A 31 5.94 7.62 13.41
N SER A 32 5.77 8.51 12.43
CA SER A 32 6.63 9.69 12.26
C SER A 32 6.60 10.61 13.47
N ALA A 33 5.43 10.89 14.05
CA ALA A 33 5.29 11.69 15.27
C ALA A 33 6.06 11.04 16.44
N LYS A 34 5.93 9.73 16.63
CA LYS A 34 6.67 8.99 17.67
C LYS A 34 8.18 9.05 17.44
N ASN A 35 8.64 8.89 16.19
CA ASN A 35 10.05 9.02 15.82
C ASN A 35 10.60 10.44 16.08
N SER A 36 9.75 11.47 15.96
CA SER A 36 10.09 12.87 16.27
C SER A 36 9.96 13.23 17.76
N GLY A 37 9.74 12.24 18.64
CA GLY A 37 9.69 12.44 20.09
C GLY A 37 8.32 12.88 20.64
N PHE A 38 7.26 12.92 19.82
CA PHE A 38 5.92 13.22 20.32
C PHE A 38 5.34 12.02 21.09
N ASN A 39 4.60 12.32 22.15
CA ASN A 39 3.87 11.30 22.91
C ASN A 39 2.60 10.88 22.14
N VAL A 40 2.68 9.72 21.48
CA VAL A 40 1.55 9.14 20.75
C VAL A 40 0.89 8.04 21.60
N PRO A 41 -0.42 8.14 21.90
CA PRO A 41 -1.11 7.12 22.70
C PRO A 41 -1.06 5.74 22.04
N GLN A 42 -0.54 4.74 22.77
CA GLN A 42 -0.42 3.37 22.27
C GLN A 42 -1.78 2.77 21.86
N ARG A 43 -2.85 3.10 22.60
CA ARG A 43 -4.22 2.70 22.29
C ARG A 43 -4.65 3.07 20.87
N ALA A 44 -4.28 4.25 20.38
CA ALA A 44 -4.64 4.68 19.03
C ALA A 44 -3.98 3.81 17.96
N ILE A 45 -2.73 3.38 18.19
CA ILE A 45 -2.02 2.46 17.30
C ILE A 45 -2.64 1.06 17.33
N ASP A 46 -3.00 0.57 18.52
CA ASP A 46 -3.58 -0.78 18.66
C ASP A 46 -4.99 -0.87 18.07
N ASP A 47 -5.81 0.17 18.23
CA ASP A 47 -7.14 0.24 17.61
C ASP A 47 -7.03 0.30 16.08
N ALA A 48 -6.09 1.08 15.54
CA ALA A 48 -5.78 1.14 14.12
C ALA A 48 -5.34 -0.21 13.54
N VAL A 49 -4.43 -0.90 14.23
CA VAL A 49 -3.95 -2.22 13.81
C VAL A 49 -5.07 -3.26 13.85
N ARG A 50 -6.00 -3.16 14.82
CA ARG A 50 -7.18 -4.02 14.85
C ARG A 50 -8.04 -3.81 13.60
N TYR A 51 -8.28 -2.57 13.21
CA TYR A 51 -9.01 -2.27 11.98
C TYR A 51 -8.30 -2.84 10.74
N VAL A 52 -6.98 -2.65 10.63
CA VAL A 52 -6.16 -3.22 9.53
C VAL A 52 -6.34 -4.73 9.42
N LEU A 53 -6.36 -5.45 10.55
CA LEU A 53 -6.59 -6.90 10.55
C LEU A 53 -8.01 -7.27 10.14
N ASN A 54 -9.01 -6.46 10.49
CA ASN A 54 -10.39 -6.69 10.07
C ASN A 54 -10.56 -6.52 8.55
N CYS A 55 -9.68 -5.75 7.90
CA CYS A 55 -9.62 -5.65 6.44
C CYS A 55 -8.92 -6.85 5.77
N PHE A 56 -8.33 -7.80 6.52
CA PHE A 56 -7.70 -8.98 5.92
C PHE A 56 -8.75 -10.02 5.55
N ASN A 57 -8.81 -10.39 4.28
CA ASN A 57 -9.68 -11.45 3.79
C ASN A 57 -8.90 -12.76 3.62
N PRO A 58 -9.21 -13.82 4.40
CA PRO A 58 -8.48 -15.08 4.32
C PRO A 58 -8.72 -15.84 3.01
N GLY A 59 -9.85 -15.62 2.33
CA GLY A 59 -10.15 -16.24 1.03
C GLY A 59 -9.31 -15.66 -0.10
N TYR A 60 -9.03 -14.36 -0.07
CA TYR A 60 -8.15 -13.70 -1.05
C TYR A 60 -6.68 -13.67 -0.63
N GLN A 61 -6.40 -13.99 0.63
CA GLN A 61 -5.07 -13.92 1.25
C GLN A 61 -4.44 -12.52 1.15
N THR A 62 -5.25 -11.48 1.25
CA THR A 62 -4.81 -10.10 1.15
C THR A 62 -5.75 -9.16 1.89
N PHE A 63 -5.38 -7.88 1.95
CA PHE A 63 -6.19 -6.84 2.55
C PHE A 63 -7.13 -6.18 1.53
N GLU A 64 -8.32 -5.87 1.98
CA GLU A 64 -9.35 -5.16 1.24
C GLU A 64 -9.40 -3.68 1.64
N TYR A 65 -10.08 -2.88 0.83
CA TYR A 65 -10.18 -1.45 1.05
C TYR A 65 -10.89 -1.06 2.35
N ASP A 66 -11.85 -1.87 2.77
CA ASP A 66 -12.63 -1.66 3.99
C ASP A 66 -13.15 -3.01 4.51
N THR A 67 -14.05 -2.98 5.49
CA THR A 67 -14.64 -4.14 6.19
C THR A 67 -15.97 -4.60 5.58
N SER A 68 -16.36 -4.05 4.42
CA SER A 68 -17.60 -4.46 3.76
C SER A 68 -17.51 -5.87 3.18
N ASN A 69 -18.65 -6.45 2.82
CA ASN A 69 -18.71 -7.79 2.21
C ASN A 69 -18.43 -7.79 0.70
N ASP A 70 -18.05 -6.65 0.12
CA ASP A 70 -17.73 -6.54 -1.31
C ASP A 70 -16.25 -6.86 -1.54
N ASP A 71 -15.91 -7.57 -2.62
CA ASP A 71 -14.51 -7.74 -3.04
C ASP A 71 -13.94 -6.39 -3.49
N ARG A 72 -13.15 -5.79 -2.59
CA ARG A 72 -12.46 -4.50 -2.78
C ARG A 72 -10.95 -4.65 -2.66
N ARG A 73 -10.42 -5.82 -2.99
CA ARG A 73 -8.97 -6.05 -2.99
C ARG A 73 -8.28 -5.31 -4.13
N THR A 74 -7.09 -4.80 -3.84
CA THR A 74 -6.18 -4.19 -4.82
C THR A 74 -4.74 -4.50 -4.44
N ARG A 75 -3.80 -4.37 -5.38
CA ARG A 75 -2.37 -4.52 -5.04
C ARG A 75 -1.95 -3.49 -4.00
N ALA A 76 -2.43 -2.26 -4.14
CA ALA A 76 -2.16 -1.18 -3.20
C ALA A 76 -2.59 -1.52 -1.77
N MET A 77 -3.78 -2.11 -1.56
CA MET A 77 -4.25 -2.46 -0.22
C MET A 77 -3.41 -3.57 0.42
N ALA A 78 -2.92 -4.54 -0.37
CA ALA A 78 -1.95 -5.52 0.10
C ALA A 78 -0.71 -4.83 0.70
N GLY A 79 -0.13 -3.88 -0.04
CA GLY A 79 1.03 -3.10 0.42
C GLY A 79 0.72 -2.24 1.65
N VAL A 80 -0.44 -1.57 1.68
CA VAL A 80 -0.85 -0.74 2.82
C VAL A 80 -1.02 -1.56 4.09
N GLY A 81 -1.67 -2.73 4.01
CA GLY A 81 -1.87 -3.61 5.18
C GLY A 81 -0.54 -4.12 5.74
N ILE A 82 0.38 -4.56 4.87
CA ILE A 82 1.74 -4.97 5.29
C ILE A 82 2.47 -3.82 5.98
N LEU A 83 2.45 -2.61 5.40
CA LEU A 83 3.12 -1.45 5.98
C LEU A 83 2.56 -1.07 7.34
N ALA A 84 1.23 -1.07 7.47
CA ALA A 84 0.56 -0.80 8.73
C ALA A 84 0.98 -1.79 9.82
N LEU A 85 1.08 -3.08 9.49
CA LEU A 85 1.60 -4.09 10.40
C LEU A 85 3.09 -3.90 10.69
N ALA A 86 3.91 -3.58 9.70
CA ALA A 86 5.34 -3.32 9.87
C ALA A 86 5.62 -2.12 10.81
N HIS A 87 4.89 -1.02 10.66
CA HIS A 87 5.04 0.17 11.50
C HIS A 87 4.62 -0.05 12.97
N SER A 88 3.86 -1.12 13.22
CA SER A 88 3.52 -1.58 14.57
C SER A 88 4.34 -2.80 15.03
N SER A 89 5.48 -3.06 14.38
CA SER A 89 6.41 -4.17 14.68
C SER A 89 5.75 -5.56 14.59
N ARG A 90 4.82 -5.73 13.65
CA ARG A 90 4.03 -6.96 13.43
C ARG A 90 4.16 -7.50 12.00
N HIS A 91 5.28 -7.22 11.32
CA HIS A 91 5.50 -7.60 9.91
C HIS A 91 5.68 -9.12 9.69
N GLU A 92 6.03 -9.89 10.73
CA GLU A 92 6.17 -11.35 10.64
C GLU A 92 4.84 -12.11 10.76
N ARG A 93 3.72 -11.40 10.89
CA ARG A 93 2.40 -12.00 11.00
C ARG A 93 2.01 -12.72 9.71
N ARG A 94 1.26 -13.82 9.87
CA ARG A 94 0.76 -14.63 8.75
C ARG A 94 0.01 -13.78 7.72
N GLU A 95 -0.79 -12.80 8.16
CA GLU A 95 -1.53 -11.91 7.28
C GLU A 95 -0.60 -11.06 6.38
N ALA A 96 0.50 -10.56 6.95
CA ALA A 96 1.49 -9.78 6.21
C ALA A 96 2.25 -10.66 5.20
N LEU A 97 2.65 -11.87 5.60
CA LEU A 97 3.34 -12.81 4.71
C LEU A 97 2.41 -13.32 3.59
N ALA A 98 1.14 -13.60 3.89
CA ALA A 98 0.14 -13.99 2.90
C ALA A 98 -0.11 -12.86 1.89
N ALA A 99 -0.23 -11.62 2.36
CA ALA A 99 -0.35 -10.46 1.48
C ALA A 99 0.93 -10.22 0.65
N ALA A 100 2.11 -10.53 1.19
CA ALA A 100 3.36 -10.45 0.44
C ALA A 100 3.42 -11.50 -0.68
N ASP A 101 2.95 -12.73 -0.42
CA ASP A 101 2.79 -13.76 -1.44
C ASP A 101 1.73 -13.37 -2.50
N PHE A 102 0.64 -12.70 -2.08
CA PHE A 102 -0.33 -12.09 -3.00
C PHE A 102 0.37 -11.07 -3.92
N ILE A 103 1.18 -10.15 -3.38
CA ILE A 103 1.91 -9.16 -4.18
C ILE A 103 2.84 -9.82 -5.21
N LEU A 104 3.54 -10.91 -4.85
CA LEU A 104 4.40 -11.65 -5.77
C LEU A 104 3.62 -12.31 -6.91
N ARG A 105 2.42 -12.85 -6.61
CA ARG A 105 1.57 -13.51 -7.61
C ARG A 105 0.97 -12.51 -8.60
N GLU A 106 0.49 -11.37 -8.10
CA GLU A 106 -0.14 -10.35 -8.94
C GLU A 106 0.92 -9.55 -9.71
N GLY A 107 2.04 -9.22 -9.06
CA GLY A 107 3.17 -8.55 -9.69
C GLY A 107 2.86 -7.16 -10.26
N PHE A 108 3.86 -6.62 -10.94
CA PHE A 108 3.79 -5.33 -11.66
C PHE A 108 4.48 -5.43 -13.02
N THR A 109 4.48 -6.62 -13.63
CA THR A 109 5.17 -6.91 -14.89
C THR A 109 4.51 -6.23 -16.09
N ASP A 110 3.19 -6.08 -16.07
CA ASP A 110 2.44 -5.37 -17.09
C ASP A 110 2.36 -3.89 -16.73
N TYR A 111 3.20 -3.08 -17.38
CA TYR A 111 3.33 -1.66 -17.06
C TYR A 111 2.00 -0.92 -17.21
N ASN A 112 1.66 -0.13 -16.19
CA ASN A 112 0.50 0.78 -16.17
C ASN A 112 -0.83 0.06 -16.47
N GLN A 113 -0.96 -1.21 -16.09
CA GLN A 113 -2.19 -2.00 -16.19
C GLN A 113 -2.84 -2.16 -14.82
N PHE A 114 -4.16 -2.04 -14.77
CA PHE A 114 -4.96 -2.33 -13.58
C PHE A 114 -5.35 -3.81 -13.53
N HIS A 115 -5.44 -4.39 -12.33
CA HIS A 115 -5.95 -5.75 -12.16
C HIS A 115 -7.48 -5.76 -12.02
N ARG A 116 -8.12 -6.65 -12.79
CA ARG A 116 -9.57 -6.87 -12.74
C ARG A 116 -9.89 -8.11 -11.91
N TYR A 117 -9.96 -7.93 -10.59
CA TYR A 117 -10.47 -8.94 -9.67
C TYR A 117 -12.01 -9.02 -9.73
N THR A 118 -12.69 -7.88 -9.85
CA THR A 118 -14.15 -7.77 -9.97
C THR A 118 -14.60 -6.63 -10.88
N TYR A 119 -15.91 -6.53 -11.11
CA TYR A 119 -16.51 -5.35 -11.71
C TYR A 119 -16.35 -4.09 -10.84
N HIS A 120 -15.97 -4.13 -9.56
CA HIS A 120 -15.69 -2.89 -8.81
C HIS A 120 -14.18 -2.59 -8.72
N SER A 121 -13.33 -3.61 -8.90
CA SER A 121 -11.88 -3.43 -8.79
C SER A 121 -11.27 -2.60 -9.92
N HIS A 122 -11.91 -2.54 -11.10
CA HIS A 122 -11.36 -1.84 -12.26
C HIS A 122 -11.19 -0.33 -12.04
N TYR A 123 -11.95 0.28 -11.13
CA TYR A 123 -11.76 1.68 -10.74
C TYR A 123 -10.80 1.86 -9.56
N SER A 124 -10.46 0.77 -8.86
CA SER A 124 -9.81 0.85 -7.55
C SER A 124 -8.33 0.47 -7.58
N ASP A 125 -7.92 -0.44 -8.48
CA ASP A 125 -6.51 -0.80 -8.63
C ASP A 125 -5.76 0.27 -9.44
N ARG A 126 -4.82 0.94 -8.77
CA ARG A 126 -4.03 2.07 -9.28
C ARG A 126 -2.58 1.61 -9.38
N TYR A 127 -2.02 1.53 -10.59
CA TYR A 127 -0.74 0.86 -10.85
C TYR A 127 0.40 1.54 -10.11
N HIS A 128 0.64 2.83 -10.31
CA HIS A 128 1.81 3.52 -9.76
C HIS A 128 1.72 3.69 -8.24
N TYR A 129 0.52 3.97 -7.72
CA TYR A 129 0.26 3.98 -6.28
C TYR A 129 0.48 2.60 -5.66
N GLY A 130 0.04 1.55 -6.35
CA GLY A 130 0.29 0.16 -5.99
C GLY A 130 1.77 -0.18 -5.98
N VAL A 131 2.53 0.19 -7.03
CA VAL A 131 3.98 0.01 -7.11
C VAL A 131 4.65 0.65 -5.90
N PHE A 132 4.32 1.90 -5.59
CA PHE A 132 4.87 2.61 -4.44
C PHE A 132 4.58 1.89 -3.13
N MET A 133 3.31 1.60 -2.83
CA MET A 133 2.93 0.95 -1.55
C MET A 133 3.48 -0.47 -1.42
N CYS A 134 3.46 -1.26 -2.50
CA CYS A 134 4.00 -2.62 -2.49
C CYS A 134 5.52 -2.62 -2.38
N THR A 135 6.23 -1.70 -3.04
CA THR A 135 7.69 -1.62 -2.91
C THR A 135 8.11 -1.34 -1.47
N MET A 136 7.46 -0.35 -0.85
CA MET A 136 7.63 -0.02 0.56
C MET A 136 7.35 -1.23 1.47
N ALA A 137 6.25 -1.95 1.23
CA ALA A 137 5.85 -3.12 2.00
C ALA A 137 6.85 -4.28 1.89
N MET A 138 7.20 -4.64 0.66
CA MET A 138 8.11 -5.74 0.38
C MET A 138 9.52 -5.44 0.88
N TYR A 139 9.92 -4.16 0.91
CA TYR A 139 11.18 -3.75 1.52
C TYR A 139 11.20 -3.99 3.04
N GLN A 140 10.08 -3.69 3.72
CA GLN A 140 9.92 -3.94 5.16
C GLN A 140 9.92 -5.45 5.47
N ILE A 141 9.27 -6.27 4.64
CA ILE A 141 9.31 -7.74 4.76
C ILE A 141 10.72 -8.28 4.51
N GLY A 142 11.42 -7.77 3.49
CA GLY A 142 12.78 -8.20 3.16
C GLY A 142 12.86 -9.63 2.63
N GLY A 143 14.03 -10.24 2.79
CA GLY A 143 14.29 -11.65 2.47
C GLY A 143 13.88 -12.05 1.06
N ARG A 144 13.33 -13.27 0.94
CA ARG A 144 12.88 -13.86 -0.34
C ARG A 144 11.87 -12.96 -1.06
N HIS A 145 10.90 -12.40 -0.33
CA HIS A 145 9.86 -11.55 -0.87
C HIS A 145 10.44 -10.33 -1.58
N TRP A 146 11.36 -9.62 -0.91
CA TRP A 146 12.04 -8.48 -1.51
C TRP A 146 12.86 -8.87 -2.75
N SER A 147 13.67 -9.93 -2.65
CA SER A 147 14.54 -10.38 -3.74
C SER A 147 13.77 -10.83 -4.98
N GLN A 148 12.56 -11.37 -4.82
CA GLN A 148 11.70 -11.78 -5.93
C GLN A 148 10.88 -10.62 -6.49
N PHE A 149 10.48 -9.66 -5.66
CA PHE A 149 9.63 -8.54 -6.05
C PHE A 149 10.39 -7.41 -6.76
N TYR A 150 11.50 -6.96 -6.16
CA TYR A 150 12.08 -5.67 -6.53
C TYR A 150 12.78 -5.67 -7.89
N PRO A 151 13.68 -6.62 -8.22
CA PRO A 151 14.38 -6.59 -9.50
C PRO A 151 13.45 -6.66 -10.74
N PRO A 152 12.40 -7.50 -10.78
CA PRO A 152 11.44 -7.48 -11.88
C PRO A 152 10.68 -6.15 -11.99
N THR A 153 10.22 -5.60 -10.86
CA THR A 153 9.51 -4.31 -10.82
C THR A 153 10.40 -3.18 -11.35
N VAL A 154 11.66 -3.11 -10.91
CA VAL A 154 12.62 -2.11 -11.39
C VAL A 154 12.83 -2.22 -12.90
N ARG A 155 13.00 -3.44 -13.45
CA ARG A 155 13.18 -3.62 -14.90
C ARG A 155 12.01 -3.07 -15.69
N VAL A 156 10.77 -3.30 -15.23
CA VAL A 156 9.56 -2.80 -15.90
C VAL A 156 9.51 -1.28 -15.85
N LEU A 157 9.79 -0.69 -14.69
CA LEU A 157 9.83 0.76 -14.54
C LEU A 157 10.89 1.37 -15.46
N LEU A 158 12.13 0.90 -15.42
CA LEU A 158 13.20 1.45 -16.27
C LEU A 158 12.93 1.28 -17.78
N ALA A 159 12.30 0.18 -18.20
CA ALA A 159 11.92 -0.03 -19.59
C ALA A 159 10.84 0.95 -20.09
N ASN A 160 10.10 1.59 -19.19
CA ASN A 160 9.02 2.53 -19.50
C ASN A 160 9.38 3.99 -19.13
N GLN A 161 10.63 4.26 -18.73
CA GLN A 161 11.10 5.62 -18.53
C GLN A 161 11.21 6.34 -19.88
N GLN A 162 10.64 7.54 -19.99
CA GLN A 162 10.75 8.36 -21.19
C GLN A 162 12.13 9.03 -21.29
N PRO A 163 12.55 9.51 -22.48
CA PRO A 163 13.79 10.28 -22.64
C PRO A 163 13.90 11.53 -21.76
N THR A 164 12.75 12.07 -21.32
CA THR A 164 12.67 13.19 -20.38
C THR A 164 13.01 12.79 -18.94
N GLY A 165 13.20 11.51 -18.65
CA GLY A 165 13.37 10.94 -17.31
C GLY A 165 12.05 10.62 -16.59
N ALA A 166 10.92 11.06 -17.13
CA ALA A 166 9.61 10.89 -16.50
C ALA A 166 8.91 9.59 -16.91
N TRP A 167 7.87 9.21 -16.16
CA TRP A 167 6.99 8.07 -16.48
C TRP A 167 5.62 8.55 -16.97
N PRO A 168 5.02 7.94 -18.00
CA PRO A 168 3.68 8.28 -18.49
C PRO A 168 2.63 8.39 -17.36
N PRO A 169 1.63 9.29 -17.46
CA PRO A 169 0.53 9.34 -16.50
C PRO A 169 -0.13 7.97 -16.27
N GLU A 170 -0.71 7.76 -15.07
CA GLU A 170 -1.51 6.58 -14.75
C GLU A 170 -2.60 6.35 -15.83
N SER A 171 -2.87 5.09 -16.17
CA SER A 171 -3.84 4.73 -17.22
C SER A 171 -5.31 4.79 -16.78
N ASN A 172 -5.56 4.99 -15.49
CA ASN A 172 -6.87 4.87 -14.85
C ASN A 172 -7.21 6.11 -14.01
N HIS A 173 -7.82 5.94 -12.84
CA HIS A 173 -8.41 7.01 -12.04
C HIS A 173 -7.46 8.17 -11.73
N ASP A 174 -6.18 7.87 -11.46
CA ASP A 174 -5.19 8.89 -11.11
C ASP A 174 -4.59 9.62 -12.33
N ALA A 175 -5.04 9.34 -13.56
CA ALA A 175 -4.54 9.98 -14.79
C ALA A 175 -4.60 11.51 -14.73
N HIS A 176 -5.63 12.06 -14.08
CA HIS A 176 -5.85 13.49 -13.94
C HIS A 176 -4.79 14.22 -13.11
N PHE A 177 -4.04 13.52 -12.25
CA PHE A 177 -2.89 14.09 -11.54
C PHE A 177 -1.64 14.24 -12.42
N GLY A 178 -1.66 13.64 -13.61
CA GLY A 178 -0.64 13.83 -14.64
C GLY A 178 0.71 13.20 -14.33
N GLN A 179 1.69 13.57 -15.15
CA GLN A 179 3.01 12.94 -15.18
C GLN A 179 3.82 13.13 -13.89
N THR A 180 3.67 14.29 -13.24
CA THR A 180 4.38 14.62 -12.00
C THR A 180 4.03 13.65 -10.87
N TYR A 181 2.75 13.31 -10.72
CA TYR A 181 2.29 12.35 -9.72
C TYR A 181 2.91 10.96 -9.95
N THR A 182 2.77 10.45 -11.17
CA THR A 182 3.31 9.14 -11.55
C THR A 182 4.82 9.08 -11.35
N THR A 183 5.56 10.07 -11.84
CA THR A 183 7.02 10.13 -11.75
C THR A 183 7.47 10.14 -10.29
N SER A 184 6.81 10.96 -9.44
CA SER A 184 7.13 11.03 -8.02
C SER A 184 6.98 9.67 -7.32
N LEU A 185 5.91 8.93 -7.60
CA LEU A 185 5.69 7.61 -7.01
C LEU A 185 6.72 6.57 -7.47
N VAL A 186 7.11 6.63 -8.74
CA VAL A 186 8.14 5.74 -9.29
C VAL A 186 9.50 6.04 -8.68
N GLU A 187 9.89 7.31 -8.56
CA GLU A 187 11.15 7.70 -7.90
C GLU A 187 11.19 7.26 -6.43
N LEU A 188 10.08 7.42 -5.70
CA LEU A 188 9.96 6.93 -4.32
C LEU A 188 10.07 5.41 -4.23
N ALA A 189 9.52 4.67 -5.20
CA ALA A 189 9.67 3.21 -5.25
C ALA A 189 11.12 2.80 -5.56
N LEU A 190 11.73 3.42 -6.58
CA LEU A 190 13.11 3.12 -6.98
C LEU A 190 14.13 3.50 -5.91
N SER A 191 13.85 4.52 -5.10
CA SER A 191 14.75 4.97 -4.02
C SER A 191 14.62 4.19 -2.71
N ALA A 192 13.68 3.24 -2.58
CA ALA A 192 13.50 2.45 -1.37
C ALA A 192 14.79 1.80 -0.82
N PRO A 193 15.69 1.20 -1.63
CA PRO A 193 16.96 0.64 -1.13
C PRO A 193 17.93 1.69 -0.58
N ASN A 194 17.80 2.95 -1.00
CA ASN A 194 18.70 4.03 -0.59
C ASN A 194 18.37 4.55 0.82
N GLN A 195 17.25 4.12 1.42
CA GLN A 195 16.84 4.44 2.80
C GLN A 195 16.80 5.95 3.11
N LEU A 196 16.49 6.76 2.11
CA LEU A 196 16.59 8.23 2.22
C LEU A 196 15.51 8.84 3.14
N LEU A 197 14.37 8.17 3.32
CA LEU A 197 13.35 8.58 4.29
C LEU A 197 13.50 7.79 5.61
N PRO A 198 13.41 8.45 6.78
CA PRO A 198 13.49 7.78 8.09
C PRO A 198 12.50 6.62 8.28
N ILE A 199 11.38 6.62 7.54
CA ILE A 199 10.38 5.55 7.59
C ILE A 199 10.86 4.22 6.94
N TYR A 200 11.97 4.25 6.20
CA TYR A 200 12.61 3.06 5.64
C TYR A 200 13.63 2.41 6.57
N GLN A 201 14.04 3.10 7.63
CA GLN A 201 15.03 2.57 8.57
C GLN A 201 14.37 1.52 9.46
N ARG A 202 15.04 0.37 9.59
CA ARG A 202 14.60 -0.78 10.39
C ARG A 202 14.93 -0.58 11.86
#